data_AF-A0A936BRR0-F1
#
_entry.id   AF-A0A936BRR0-F1
#
_cell.length_a   1.000
_cell.length_b   1.000
_cell.length_c   1.000
_cell.angle_alpha   90.00
_cell.angle_beta   90.00
_cell.angle_gamma   90.00
#
_symmetry.space_group_name_H-M   'P 1'
#
loop_
_entity.id
_entity.type
_entity.pdbx_description
1 polymer ?
#
loop_
_entity_poly.entity_id
_entity_poly.type
_entity_poly.pdbx_seq_one_letter_code
_entity_poly.pdbx_strand_id
1 'polypeptide(L)'
;MPELPDRPHLARFRALAELLDARFRVPGTPIRFGWDALLGLLPGVGDVAGGVAGAYGLYAGYALGAPAPVLLRMTLNLGIDLLIGTIPLLGDLFDVGWRGNLRNVALLERWLAEPGRTARRSTGLIVTLLLVVLAMVAGVVVLLGWVVRGLLARV
;
A
#
# COMPACT_ATOMS: atom_id res chain seq x y z
N MET A 1 -13.31 31.50 8.26
CA MET A 1 -12.31 30.65 7.59
C MET A 1 -12.51 29.24 8.14
N PRO A 2 -12.78 28.21 7.34
CA PRO A 2 -12.97 26.87 7.87
C PRO A 2 -11.66 26.40 8.50
N GLU A 3 -11.72 25.96 9.76
CA GLU A 3 -10.58 25.36 10.46
C GLU A 3 -10.09 24.16 9.64
N LEU A 4 -8.81 24.16 9.28
CA LEU A 4 -8.19 23.04 8.57
C LEU A 4 -8.19 21.82 9.51
N PRO A 5 -8.81 20.68 9.14
CA PRO A 5 -8.97 19.54 10.03
C PRO A 5 -7.60 18.95 10.46
N ASP A 6 -7.58 18.39 11.67
CA ASP A 6 -6.43 17.91 12.44
C ASP A 6 -5.23 17.36 11.66
N ARG A 7 -4.26 18.25 11.37
CA ARG A 7 -2.92 17.93 10.86
C ARG A 7 -2.11 16.90 11.67
N PRO A 8 -2.27 16.69 12.99
CA PRO A 8 -1.46 15.70 13.71
C PRO A 8 -1.62 14.27 13.18
N HIS A 9 -2.81 13.88 12.70
CA HIS A 9 -3.03 12.54 12.15
C HIS A 9 -2.23 12.30 10.86
N LEU A 10 -2.24 13.28 9.96
CA LEU A 10 -1.46 13.21 8.71
C LEU A 10 0.05 13.22 9.00
N ALA A 11 0.51 14.05 9.93
CA ALA A 11 1.93 14.12 10.30
C ALA A 11 2.43 12.79 10.90
N ARG A 12 1.64 12.18 11.79
CA ARG A 12 1.95 10.84 12.35
C ARG A 12 1.94 9.77 11.27
N PHE A 13 0.96 9.78 10.36
CA PHE A 13 0.90 8.82 9.28
C PHE A 13 2.08 8.97 8.31
N ARG A 14 2.46 10.20 7.97
CA ARG A 14 3.67 10.48 7.18
C ARG A 14 4.93 9.94 7.86
N ALA A 15 5.10 10.18 9.16
CA ALA A 15 6.25 9.66 9.89
C ALA A 15 6.29 8.12 9.88
N LEU A 16 5.15 7.46 10.07
CA LEU A 16 5.03 5.99 9.98
C LEU A 16 5.35 5.48 8.57
N ALA A 17 4.82 6.13 7.53
CA ALA A 17 5.06 5.77 6.15
C ALA A 17 6.53 5.95 5.74
N GLU A 18 7.18 7.03 6.18
CA GLU A 18 8.62 7.24 5.93
C GLU A 18 9.49 6.21 6.66
N LEU A 19 9.10 5.85 7.89
CA LEU A 19 9.77 4.83 8.69
C LEU A 19 9.67 3.44 8.02
N LEU A 20 8.48 3.09 7.54
CA LEU A 20 8.22 1.77 6.99
C LEU A 20 8.71 1.63 5.57
N ASP A 21 8.49 2.61 4.69
CA ASP A 21 8.72 2.42 3.25
C ASP A 21 10.05 3.03 2.75
N ALA A 22 10.69 3.94 3.49
CA ALA A 22 11.81 4.75 2.94
C ALA A 22 12.91 5.17 3.92
N ARG A 23 13.03 4.52 5.09
CA ARG A 23 13.91 4.94 6.18
C ARG A 23 15.40 4.90 5.84
N PHE A 24 15.82 3.94 5.03
CA PHE A 24 17.21 3.67 4.67
C PHE A 24 17.44 3.91 3.17
N ARG A 25 18.62 4.42 2.83
CA ARG A 25 19.09 4.59 1.45
C ARG A 25 20.25 3.64 1.22
N VAL A 26 20.23 2.89 0.13
CA VAL A 26 21.36 2.06 -0.28
C VAL A 26 22.51 2.99 -0.69
N PRO A 27 23.69 2.90 -0.06
CA PRO A 27 24.84 3.71 -0.45
C PRO A 27 25.18 3.49 -1.93
N GLY A 28 25.38 4.57 -2.69
CA GLY A 28 25.73 4.49 -4.11
C GLY A 28 24.56 4.30 -5.10
N THR A 29 23.30 4.24 -4.64
CA THR A 29 22.12 4.19 -5.54
C THR A 29 21.00 5.15 -5.09
N PRO A 30 20.04 5.52 -5.97
CA PRO A 30 18.87 6.31 -5.56
C PRO A 30 17.82 5.50 -4.77
N ILE A 31 18.08 4.21 -4.56
CA ILE A 31 17.15 3.26 -3.97
C ILE A 31 16.99 3.54 -2.47
N ARG A 32 15.74 3.60 -2.01
CA ARG A 32 15.38 3.64 -0.59
C ARG A 32 14.46 2.48 -0.26
N PHE A 33 14.63 1.93 0.94
CA PHE A 33 13.83 0.86 1.52
C PHE A 33 13.64 1.20 3.01
N GLY A 34 12.59 0.72 3.66
CA GLY A 34 12.40 0.97 5.08
C GLY A 34 12.39 -0.31 5.90
N TRP A 35 11.75 -0.22 7.06
CA TRP A 35 11.61 -1.38 7.94
C TRP A 35 10.73 -2.47 7.35
N ASP A 36 9.84 -2.15 6.41
CA ASP A 36 9.06 -3.13 5.66
C ASP A 36 9.94 -4.22 5.03
N ALA A 37 10.97 -3.83 4.29
CA ALA A 37 11.89 -4.71 3.57
C ALA A 37 12.77 -5.54 4.52
N LEU A 38 13.06 -5.01 5.71
CA LEU A 38 13.80 -5.77 6.75
C LEU A 38 12.89 -6.76 7.48
N LEU A 39 11.64 -6.37 7.73
CA LEU A 39 10.65 -7.23 8.38
C LEU A 39 10.09 -8.28 7.40
N GLY A 40 10.10 -8.00 6.10
CA GLY A 40 9.74 -8.94 5.02
C GLY A 40 10.68 -10.15 4.92
N LEU A 41 11.92 -10.02 5.41
CA LEU A 41 12.84 -11.16 5.58
C LEU A 41 12.29 -12.21 6.57
N LEU A 42 11.39 -11.81 7.46
CA LEU A 42 10.64 -12.71 8.33
C LEU A 42 9.24 -12.90 7.76
N PRO A 43 8.91 -14.10 7.24
CA PRO A 43 7.63 -14.33 6.60
C PRO A 43 6.46 -13.97 7.55
N GLY A 44 5.58 -13.09 7.07
CA GLY A 44 4.39 -12.61 7.78
C GLY A 44 4.59 -11.40 8.70
N VAL A 45 5.81 -10.99 9.03
CA VAL A 45 6.04 -9.84 9.94
C VAL A 45 5.98 -8.51 9.19
N GLY A 46 6.60 -8.43 8.00
CA GLY A 46 6.53 -7.25 7.13
C GLY A 46 5.09 -6.91 6.73
N ASP A 47 4.31 -7.91 6.34
CA ASP A 47 2.91 -7.75 5.91
C ASP A 47 2.02 -7.20 7.03
N VAL A 48 2.23 -7.66 8.27
CA VAL A 48 1.47 -7.18 9.44
C VAL A 48 1.83 -5.72 9.74
N ALA A 49 3.11 -5.37 9.71
CA ALA A 49 3.56 -4.00 9.99
C ALA A 49 3.05 -3.01 8.91
N GLY A 50 3.16 -3.38 7.63
CA GLY A 50 2.61 -2.60 6.52
C GLY A 50 1.09 -2.48 6.59
N GLY A 51 0.40 -3.58 6.90
CA GLY A 51 -1.05 -3.63 7.09
C GLY A 51 -1.55 -2.69 8.19
N VAL A 52 -0.89 -2.69 9.35
CA VAL A 52 -1.23 -1.82 10.49
C VAL A 52 -1.03 -0.35 10.15
N ALA A 53 0.07 0.01 9.48
CA ALA A 53 0.31 1.39 9.08
C ALA A 53 -0.67 1.88 8.01
N GLY A 54 -0.99 1.03 7.03
CA GLY A 54 -2.01 1.33 6.03
C GLY A 54 -3.40 1.51 6.64
N ALA A 55 -3.76 0.69 7.62
CA ALA A 55 -5.01 0.82 8.37
C ALA A 55 -5.06 2.12 9.19
N TYR A 56 -3.96 2.50 9.85
CA TYR A 56 -3.85 3.80 10.51
C TYR A 56 -3.97 4.97 9.51
N GLY A 57 -3.38 4.84 8.32
CA GLY A 57 -3.53 5.80 7.24
C GLY A 57 -4.98 6.00 6.82
N LEU A 58 -5.72 4.90 6.62
CA LEU A 58 -7.16 4.93 6.33
C LEU A 58 -7.96 5.62 7.44
N TYR A 59 -7.67 5.30 8.71
CA TYR A 59 -8.28 5.98 9.85
C TYR A 59 -7.97 7.48 9.87
N ALA A 60 -6.71 7.86 9.64
CA ALA A 60 -6.30 9.26 9.56
C ALA A 60 -7.04 10.00 8.43
N GLY A 61 -7.16 9.38 7.25
CA GLY A 61 -7.94 9.93 6.14
C GLY A 61 -9.41 10.11 6.47
N TYR A 62 -10.02 9.12 7.14
CA TYR A 62 -11.40 9.18 7.59
C TYR A 62 -11.62 10.29 8.63
N ALA A 63 -10.75 10.38 9.63
CA ALA A 63 -10.78 11.41 10.66
C ALA A 63 -10.63 12.83 10.09
N LEU A 64 -9.86 12.97 9.00
CA LEU A 64 -9.72 14.24 8.27
C LEU A 64 -10.95 14.58 7.40
N GLY A 65 -11.91 13.66 7.23
CA GLY A 65 -13.09 13.86 6.39
C GLY A 65 -12.84 13.59 4.91
N ALA A 66 -11.88 12.74 4.56
CA ALA A 66 -11.60 12.40 3.17
C ALA A 66 -12.81 11.75 2.50
N PRO A 67 -13.16 12.15 1.26
CA PRO A 67 -14.33 11.63 0.56
C PRO A 67 -14.10 10.16 0.17
N ALA A 68 -15.19 9.40 0.01
CA ALA A 68 -15.15 7.96 -0.30
C ALA A 68 -14.20 7.57 -1.46
N PRO A 69 -14.09 8.33 -2.58
CA PRO A 69 -13.14 8.00 -3.65
C PRO A 69 -11.67 8.09 -3.23
N VAL A 70 -11.34 8.95 -2.27
CA VAL A 70 -9.97 9.07 -1.72
C VAL A 70 -9.68 7.88 -0.81
N LEU A 71 -10.60 7.57 0.12
CA LEU A 71 -10.46 6.41 1.01
C LEU A 71 -10.36 5.10 0.23
N LEU A 72 -11.20 4.92 -0.79
CA LEU A 72 -11.16 3.72 -1.65
C LEU A 72 -9.81 3.56 -2.35
N ARG A 73 -9.22 4.65 -2.85
CA ARG A 73 -7.87 4.62 -3.43
C ARG A 73 -6.81 4.27 -2.41
N MET A 74 -6.96 4.72 -1.17
CA MET A 74 -6.03 4.36 -0.10
C MET A 74 -6.10 2.88 0.23
N THR A 75 -7.31 2.33 0.30
CA THR A 75 -7.54 0.90 0.49
C THR A 75 -6.96 0.08 -0.66
N LEU A 76 -7.11 0.54 -1.91
CA LEU A 76 -6.55 -0.16 -3.07
C LEU A 76 -5.01 -0.19 -3.03
N ASN A 77 -4.36 0.92 -2.67
CA ASN A 77 -2.91 0.94 -2.51
C ASN A 77 -2.45 -0.05 -1.43
N LEU A 78 -3.14 -0.10 -0.28
CA LEU A 78 -2.86 -1.06 0.79
C LEU A 78 -3.08 -2.51 0.34
N GLY A 79 -4.16 -2.77 -0.39
CA GLY A 79 -4.46 -4.10 -0.92
C GLY A 79 -3.39 -4.56 -1.92
N ILE A 80 -2.84 -3.65 -2.73
CA ILE A 80 -1.74 -3.97 -3.64
C ILE A 80 -0.47 -4.35 -2.86
N ASP A 81 -0.09 -3.59 -1.83
CA ASP A 81 1.07 -3.92 -0.98
C ASP A 81 0.92 -5.32 -0.37
N LEU A 82 -0.23 -5.61 0.25
CA LEU A 82 -0.49 -6.91 0.89
C LEU A 82 -0.50 -8.08 -0.12
N LEU A 83 -1.05 -7.87 -1.32
CA LEU A 83 -1.07 -8.89 -2.36
C LEU A 83 0.32 -9.16 -2.93
N ILE A 84 1.15 -8.13 -3.07
CA ILE A 84 2.54 -8.27 -3.53
C ILE A 84 3.35 -9.06 -2.49
N GLY A 85 3.20 -8.74 -1.20
CA GLY A 85 3.85 -9.43 -0.09
C GLY A 85 3.50 -10.93 -0.01
N THR A 86 2.34 -11.34 -0.55
CA THR A 86 1.93 -12.75 -0.58
C THR A 86 2.70 -13.59 -1.61
N ILE A 87 3.45 -12.99 -2.55
CA ILE A 87 4.17 -13.70 -3.60
C ILE A 87 5.62 -14.00 -3.16
N PRO A 88 5.99 -15.27 -2.92
CA PRO A 88 7.35 -15.64 -2.55
C PRO A 88 8.34 -15.24 -3.65
N LEU A 89 9.54 -14.75 -3.29
CA LEU A 89 10.61 -14.28 -4.19
C LEU A 89 10.33 -12.95 -4.94
N LEU A 90 9.07 -12.59 -5.19
CA LEU A 90 8.71 -11.31 -5.81
C LEU A 90 8.54 -10.19 -4.78
N GLY A 91 8.10 -10.49 -3.56
CA GLY A 91 7.96 -9.51 -2.47
C GLY A 91 9.24 -8.70 -2.21
N ASP A 92 10.37 -9.38 -1.98
CA ASP A 92 11.66 -8.74 -1.64
C ASP A 92 12.19 -7.77 -2.72
N LEU A 93 11.89 -8.04 -4.01
CA LEU A 93 12.32 -7.21 -5.13
C LEU A 93 11.33 -6.07 -5.42
N PHE A 94 10.04 -6.27 -5.12
CA PHE A 94 8.98 -5.28 -5.34
C PHE A 94 8.76 -4.33 -4.16
N ASP A 95 9.09 -4.71 -2.92
CA ASP A 95 9.05 -3.84 -1.73
C ASP A 95 9.87 -2.56 -1.92
N VAL A 96 10.97 -2.68 -2.66
CA VAL A 96 11.84 -1.54 -3.00
C VAL A 96 11.14 -0.54 -3.94
N GLY A 97 10.20 -1.02 -4.77
CA GLY A 97 9.58 -0.26 -5.86
C GLY A 97 8.21 0.32 -5.55
N TRP A 98 7.41 -0.35 -4.72
CA TRP A 98 6.03 0.03 -4.46
C TRP A 98 5.78 0.39 -3.00
N ARG A 99 5.80 1.70 -2.72
CA ARG A 99 5.64 2.28 -1.37
C ARG A 99 4.20 2.74 -1.12
N GLY A 100 3.30 1.82 -0.78
CA GLY A 100 1.86 2.08 -0.69
C GLY A 100 1.50 3.11 0.39
N ASN A 101 2.18 3.10 1.55
CA ASN A 101 1.91 4.07 2.62
C ASN A 101 2.29 5.49 2.21
N LEU A 102 3.47 5.68 1.59
CA LEU A 102 3.87 7.00 1.09
C LEU A 102 2.96 7.51 -0.04
N ARG A 103 2.45 6.61 -0.88
CA ARG A 103 1.46 6.97 -1.92
C ARG A 103 0.14 7.43 -1.30
N ASN A 104 -0.27 6.81 -0.20
CA ASN A 104 -1.45 7.19 0.56
C ASN A 104 -1.29 8.55 1.25
N VAL A 105 -0.11 8.83 1.82
CA VAL A 105 0.24 10.16 2.35
C VAL A 105 0.14 11.21 1.24
N ALA A 106 0.78 10.97 0.08
CA ALA A 106 0.74 11.89 -1.05
C ALA A 106 -0.68 12.07 -1.63
N LEU A 107 -1.54 11.06 -1.54
CA LEU A 107 -2.94 11.16 -1.94
C LEU A 107 -3.74 12.05 -1.00
N LEU A 108 -3.57 11.89 0.33
CA LEU A 108 -4.20 12.74 1.33
C LEU A 108 -3.74 14.20 1.22
N GLU A 109 -2.44 14.43 1.03
CA GLU A 109 -1.88 15.78 0.87
C GLU A 109 -2.42 16.48 -0.37
N ARG A 110 -2.51 15.77 -1.50
CA ARG A 110 -3.12 16.31 -2.73
C ARG A 110 -4.59 16.62 -2.55
N TRP A 111 -5.32 15.76 -1.85
CA TRP A 111 -6.73 16.02 -1.57
C TRP A 111 -6.91 17.23 -0.65
N LEU A 112 -6.10 17.39 0.40
CA LEU A 112 -6.15 18.56 1.28
C LEU A 112 -5.78 19.85 0.56
N ALA A 113 -4.83 19.80 -0.39
CA ALA A 113 -4.45 20.96 -1.19
C ALA A 113 -5.53 21.34 -2.22
N GLU A 114 -6.16 20.35 -2.86
CA GLU A 114 -7.17 20.55 -3.92
C GLU A 114 -8.37 19.60 -3.78
N PRO A 115 -9.31 19.86 -2.86
CA PRO A 115 -10.43 18.96 -2.57
C PRO A 115 -11.35 18.72 -3.79
N GLY A 116 -11.55 19.75 -4.62
CA GLY A 116 -12.48 19.73 -5.76
C GLY A 116 -12.03 18.91 -6.97
N ARG A 117 -10.72 18.68 -7.15
CA ARG A 117 -10.19 17.91 -8.30
C ARG A 117 -10.13 16.41 -8.05
N THR A 118 -9.90 16.01 -6.80
CA THR A 118 -9.58 14.62 -6.47
C THR A 118 -10.83 13.72 -6.47
N ALA A 119 -12.01 14.28 -6.23
CA ALA A 119 -13.28 13.54 -6.20
C ALA A 119 -13.84 13.17 -7.59
N ARG A 120 -13.61 13.98 -8.63
CA ARG A 120 -14.30 13.83 -9.94
C ARG A 120 -13.57 12.97 -10.99
N ARG A 121 -12.27 12.70 -10.84
CA ARG A 121 -11.42 12.16 -11.94
C ARG A 121 -10.88 10.76 -11.65
N SER A 122 -11.76 9.81 -11.32
CA SER A 122 -11.29 8.62 -10.60
C SER A 122 -11.91 7.27 -10.96
N THR A 123 -13.03 7.19 -11.69
CA THR A 123 -13.66 5.89 -12.01
C THR A 123 -12.75 5.00 -12.84
N GLY A 124 -12.09 5.53 -13.88
CA GLY A 124 -11.18 4.74 -14.72
C GLY A 124 -10.00 4.17 -13.94
N LEU A 125 -9.37 4.97 -13.07
CA LEU A 125 -8.24 4.52 -12.24
C LEU A 125 -8.69 3.45 -11.23
N ILE A 126 -9.87 3.64 -10.61
CA ILE A 126 -10.43 2.67 -9.66
C ILE A 126 -10.70 1.35 -10.38
N VAL A 127 -11.32 1.38 -11.57
CA VAL A 127 -11.58 0.19 -12.38
C VAL A 127 -10.27 -0.49 -12.79
N THR A 128 -9.28 0.26 -13.27
CA THR A 128 -7.96 -0.30 -13.60
C THR A 128 -7.31 -0.96 -12.39
N LEU A 129 -7.32 -0.33 -11.22
CA LEU A 129 -6.78 -0.90 -10.00
C LEU A 129 -7.54 -2.15 -9.56
N LEU A 130 -8.87 -2.15 -9.64
CA LEU A 130 -9.70 -3.32 -9.34
C LEU A 130 -9.42 -4.49 -10.29
N LEU A 131 -9.24 -4.22 -11.58
CA LEU A 131 -8.86 -5.24 -12.57
C LEU A 131 -7.46 -5.80 -12.28
N VAL A 132 -6.50 -4.96 -11.90
CA VAL A 132 -5.15 -5.38 -11.50
C VAL A 132 -5.20 -6.26 -10.25
N VAL A 133 -5.95 -5.84 -9.22
CA VAL A 133 -6.18 -6.63 -8.00
C VAL A 133 -6.83 -7.98 -8.32
N LEU A 134 -7.87 -7.99 -9.14
CA LEU A 134 -8.55 -9.21 -9.56
C LEU A 134 -7.58 -10.16 -10.31
N ALA A 135 -6.77 -9.63 -11.22
CA ALA A 135 -5.78 -10.40 -11.96
C ALA A 135 -4.71 -10.99 -11.03
N MET A 136 -4.24 -10.24 -10.04
CA MET A 136 -3.30 -10.73 -9.02
C MET A 136 -3.90 -11.87 -8.19
N VAL A 137 -5.13 -11.70 -7.67
CA VAL A 137 -5.82 -12.74 -6.89
C VAL A 137 -5.99 -14.01 -7.73
N ALA A 138 -6.42 -13.88 -8.98
CA ALA A 138 -6.52 -15.02 -9.90
C ALA A 138 -5.16 -15.71 -10.12
N GLY A 139 -4.09 -14.93 -10.30
CA GLY A 139 -2.73 -15.43 -10.43
C GLY A 139 -2.27 -16.24 -9.22
N VAL A 140 -2.53 -15.75 -8.01
CA VAL A 140 -2.21 -16.46 -6.75
C VAL A 140 -2.98 -17.77 -6.66
N VAL A 141 -4.28 -17.77 -6.97
CA VAL A 141 -5.12 -18.98 -6.95
C VAL A 141 -4.61 -20.02 -7.95
N VAL A 142 -4.25 -19.59 -9.16
CA VAL A 142 -3.68 -20.48 -10.19
C VAL A 142 -2.34 -21.07 -9.74
N LEU A 143 -1.46 -20.24 -9.17
CA LEU A 143 -0.17 -20.67 -8.65
C LEU A 143 -0.32 -21.70 -7.53
N LEU A 144 -1.17 -21.43 -6.55
CA LEU A 144 -1.46 -22.37 -5.45
C LEU A 144 -2.03 -23.68 -5.99
N GLY A 145 -2.97 -23.61 -6.94
CA GLY A 145 -3.53 -24.80 -7.59
C GLY A 145 -2.47 -25.62 -8.35
N TRP A 146 -1.53 -24.95 -9.02
CA TRP A 146 -0.40 -25.60 -9.70
C TRP A 146 0.55 -26.28 -8.71
N VAL A 147 0.92 -25.61 -7.62
CA VAL A 147 1.77 -26.17 -6.55
C VAL A 147 1.12 -27.39 -5.90
N VAL A 148 -0.16 -27.30 -5.54
CA VAL A 148 -0.91 -28.42 -4.93
C VAL A 148 -0.99 -29.61 -5.89
N ARG A 149 -1.30 -29.39 -7.18
CA ARG A 149 -1.27 -30.46 -8.18
C ARG A 149 0.13 -31.07 -8.32
N GLY A 150 1.17 -30.25 -8.33
CA GLY A 150 2.56 -30.72 -8.45
C GLY A 150 3.00 -31.57 -7.27
N LEU A 151 2.53 -31.25 -6.05
CA LEU A 151 2.80 -32.04 -4.85
C LEU A 151 2.01 -33.35 -4.84
N LEU A 152 0.72 -33.32 -5.21
CA LEU A 152 -0.12 -34.51 -5.30
C LEU A 152 0.36 -35.49 -6.39
N ALA A 153 0.96 -35.00 -7.47
CA ALA A 153 1.51 -35.85 -8.54
C ALA A 153 2.86 -36.50 -8.19
N ARG A 154 3.48 -36.12 -7.06
CA ARG A 154 4.76 -36.65 -6.58
C ARG A 154 4.63 -37.64 -5.41
N VAL A 155 3.41 -37.88 -4.92
CA VAL A 155 3.04 -38.88 -3.91
C VAL A 155 2.41 -40.06 -4.61
#